data_AF-A0A0C1HJN7-F1
#
_entry.id   AF-A0A0C1HJN7-F1
#
_cell.length_a   1.000
_cell.length_b   1.000
_cell.length_c   1.000
_cell.angle_alpha   90.00
_cell.angle_beta   90.00
_cell.angle_gamma   90.00
#
_symmetry.space_group_name_H-M   'P 1'
#
loop_
_entity.id
_entity.type
_entity.pdbx_description
1 polymer ?
#
loop_
_entity_poly.entity_id
_entity_poly.type
_entity_poly.pdbx_seq_one_letter_code
_entity_poly.pdbx_strand_id
1 'polypeptide(L)'
;MVMRFLLAIKAFIKAWKEPTKALVFLDDSVKNLESTKQDYSHLRLLALLQQSGRLIDFLKEDIHAFTDAQVGAAVRQIHQECSKNLEELVTIRPIMLEKEGARVTVPKGYDTTAIKVSGQVKGEPPYIGTIVHQGWKAHKRSLPMKMAEQASEIICPAEIEVKG
;
A
#
# COMPACT_ATOMS: atom_id res chain seq x y z
N MET A 1 9.60 20.27 -43.79
CA MET A 1 10.75 19.64 -43.10
C MET A 1 11.83 20.65 -42.71
N VAL A 2 12.27 21.54 -43.62
CA VAL A 2 13.31 22.59 -43.38
C VAL A 2 12.99 23.56 -42.22
N MET A 3 11.71 23.90 -42.03
CA MET A 3 11.26 24.87 -41.01
C MET A 3 11.47 24.39 -39.56
N ARG A 4 11.44 23.07 -39.31
CA ARG A 4 11.64 22.49 -37.97
C ARG A 4 13.13 22.45 -37.59
N PHE A 5 14.02 22.31 -38.55
CA PHE A 5 15.47 22.27 -38.33
C PHE A 5 16.04 23.65 -37.97
N LEU A 6 15.64 24.70 -38.70
CA LEU A 6 16.02 26.08 -38.37
C LEU A 6 15.48 26.53 -37.01
N LEU A 7 14.30 26.04 -36.62
CA LEU A 7 13.71 26.31 -35.31
C LEU A 7 14.51 25.63 -34.18
N ALA A 8 14.94 24.38 -34.39
CA ALA A 8 15.79 23.66 -33.44
C ALA A 8 17.16 24.31 -33.27
N ILE A 9 17.79 24.78 -34.35
CA ILE A 9 19.08 25.50 -34.29
C ILE A 9 18.92 26.83 -33.53
N LYS A 10 17.85 27.59 -33.78
CA LYS A 10 17.58 28.83 -33.05
C LYS A 10 17.33 28.59 -31.56
N ALA A 11 16.62 27.51 -31.21
CA ALA A 11 16.40 27.11 -29.82
C ALA A 11 17.72 26.72 -29.14
N PHE A 12 18.58 25.98 -29.84
CA PHE A 12 19.91 25.58 -29.36
C PHE A 12 20.82 26.80 -29.11
N ILE A 13 20.92 27.73 -30.07
CA ILE A 13 21.69 28.98 -29.93
C ILE A 13 21.15 29.83 -28.76
N LYS A 14 19.82 29.88 -28.58
CA LYS A 14 19.19 30.61 -27.48
C LYS A 14 19.47 29.97 -26.12
N ALA A 15 19.44 28.64 -26.02
CA ALA A 15 19.81 27.91 -24.83
C ALA A 15 21.30 28.08 -24.47
N TRP A 16 22.18 28.17 -25.48
CA TRP A 16 23.60 28.45 -25.28
C TRP A 16 23.87 29.87 -24.77
N LYS A 17 23.10 30.87 -25.23
CA LYS A 17 23.20 32.26 -24.74
C LYS A 17 22.66 32.46 -23.33
N GLU A 18 21.69 31.65 -22.90
CA GLU A 18 21.03 31.78 -21.60
C GLU A 18 21.09 30.45 -20.81
N PRO A 19 22.29 29.96 -20.45
CA PRO A 19 22.49 28.62 -19.90
C PRO A 19 21.75 28.41 -18.58
N THR A 20 21.69 29.44 -17.72
CA THR A 20 21.02 29.35 -16.42
C THR A 20 19.51 29.16 -16.57
N LYS A 21 18.87 29.85 -17.53
CA LYS A 21 17.44 29.67 -17.81
C LYS A 21 17.16 28.37 -18.54
N ALA A 22 18.08 27.92 -19.40
CA ALA A 22 17.99 26.60 -20.01
C ALA A 22 18.07 25.49 -18.97
N LEU A 23 18.94 25.62 -17.96
CA LEU A 23 19.02 24.68 -16.84
C LEU A 23 17.73 24.68 -16.00
N VAL A 24 17.15 25.84 -15.70
CA VAL A 24 15.85 25.94 -14.99
C VAL A 24 14.73 25.33 -15.83
N PHE A 25 14.68 25.59 -17.14
CA PHE A 25 13.68 24.99 -18.03
C PHE A 25 13.82 23.47 -18.12
N LEU A 26 15.06 22.96 -18.19
CA LEU A 26 15.34 21.53 -18.16
C LEU A 26 14.94 20.92 -16.80
N ASP A 27 15.29 21.55 -15.68
CA ASP A 27 14.93 21.11 -14.33
C ASP A 27 13.41 21.11 -14.11
N ASP A 28 12.69 22.15 -14.53
CA ASP A 28 11.23 22.22 -14.47
C ASP A 28 10.56 21.19 -15.38
N SER A 29 11.13 20.94 -16.58
CA SER A 29 10.63 19.91 -17.49
C SER A 29 10.86 18.49 -16.95
N VAL A 30 12.01 18.23 -16.33
CA VAL A 30 12.35 16.95 -15.70
C VAL A 30 11.48 16.74 -14.46
N LYS A 31 11.30 17.75 -13.61
CA LYS A 31 10.38 17.71 -12.46
C LYS A 31 8.92 17.47 -12.88
N ASN A 32 8.46 18.05 -13.99
CA ASN A 32 7.12 17.77 -14.54
C ASN A 32 6.99 16.36 -15.15
N LEU A 33 8.08 15.80 -15.67
CA LEU A 33 8.12 14.40 -16.12
C LEU A 33 8.13 13.42 -14.93
N GLU A 34 8.77 13.78 -13.83
CA GLU A 34 8.78 12.99 -12.60
C GLU A 34 7.47 13.10 -11.80
N SER A 35 6.78 14.25 -11.84
CA SER A 35 5.53 14.49 -11.11
C SER A 35 4.28 13.81 -11.71
N THR A 36 4.42 13.12 -12.85
CA THR A 36 3.31 12.45 -13.56
C THR A 36 3.38 10.93 -13.53
N LYS A 37 4.37 10.33 -12.86
CA LYS A 37 4.41 8.87 -12.70
C LYS A 37 3.45 8.44 -11.61
N GLN A 38 2.28 7.94 -12.01
CA GLN A 38 1.28 7.39 -11.09
C GLN A 38 1.92 6.30 -10.20
N ASP A 39 1.83 6.46 -8.88
CA ASP A 39 2.37 5.50 -7.92
C ASP A 39 1.35 4.41 -7.58
N TYR A 40 1.56 3.22 -8.13
CA TYR A 40 0.75 2.02 -7.87
C TYR A 40 1.34 1.12 -6.76
N SER A 41 2.34 1.57 -6.00
CA SER A 41 3.04 0.75 -5.01
C SER A 41 2.13 0.10 -3.97
N HIS A 42 1.05 0.78 -3.58
CA HIS A 42 0.03 0.30 -2.64
C HIS A 42 -0.75 -0.92 -3.17
N LEU A 43 -0.91 -1.07 -4.49
CA LEU A 43 -1.63 -2.20 -5.11
C LEU A 43 -0.81 -3.50 -5.11
N ARG A 44 0.50 -3.43 -4.86
CA ARG A 44 1.40 -4.60 -4.94
C ARG A 44 1.07 -5.67 -3.90
N LEU A 45 0.80 -5.26 -2.65
CA LEU A 45 0.39 -6.21 -1.61
C LEU A 45 -0.95 -6.85 -1.96
N LEU A 46 -1.88 -6.06 -2.51
CA LEU A 46 -3.19 -6.53 -2.92
C LEU A 46 -3.10 -7.55 -4.06
N ALA A 47 -2.23 -7.32 -5.05
CA ALA A 47 -1.96 -8.27 -6.14
C ALA A 47 -1.41 -9.61 -5.62
N LEU A 48 -0.48 -9.58 -4.65
CA LEU A 48 0.07 -10.81 -4.04
C LEU A 48 -0.98 -11.60 -3.26
N LEU A 49 -1.84 -10.90 -2.52
CA LEU A 49 -2.93 -11.55 -1.77
C LEU A 49 -3.99 -12.13 -2.71
N GLN A 50 -4.23 -11.49 -3.85
CA GLN A 50 -5.12 -12.04 -4.89
C GLN A 50 -4.49 -13.26 -5.57
N GLN A 51 -3.22 -13.18 -5.97
CA GLN A 51 -2.55 -14.23 -6.75
C GLN A 51 -2.51 -15.58 -6.03
N SER A 52 -2.19 -15.60 -4.73
CA SER A 52 -2.12 -16.87 -3.98
C SER A 52 -3.41 -17.23 -3.27
N GLY A 53 -4.15 -16.22 -2.77
CA GLY A 53 -5.25 -16.44 -1.83
C GLY A 53 -6.64 -16.09 -2.37
N ARG A 54 -6.77 -15.50 -3.56
CA ARG A 54 -8.05 -15.05 -4.13
C ARG A 54 -8.83 -14.09 -3.22
N LEU A 55 -8.11 -13.25 -2.47
CA LEU A 55 -8.72 -12.34 -1.50
C LEU A 55 -9.77 -11.42 -2.13
N ILE A 56 -9.46 -10.85 -3.30
CA ILE A 56 -10.36 -9.89 -3.95
C ILE A 56 -11.60 -10.62 -4.45
N ASP A 57 -11.44 -11.80 -5.07
CA ASP A 57 -12.58 -12.62 -5.49
C ASP A 57 -13.51 -12.89 -4.31
N PHE A 58 -12.96 -13.34 -3.18
CA PHE A 58 -13.72 -13.65 -1.98
C PHE A 58 -14.50 -12.44 -1.44
N LEU A 59 -13.87 -11.25 -1.39
CA LEU A 59 -14.53 -10.03 -0.92
C LEU A 59 -15.55 -9.47 -1.91
N LYS A 60 -15.46 -9.84 -3.19
CA LYS A 60 -16.35 -9.40 -4.26
C LYS A 60 -17.50 -10.37 -4.54
N GLU A 61 -17.41 -11.59 -4.02
CA GLU A 61 -18.45 -12.62 -4.12
C GLU A 61 -19.64 -12.29 -3.20
N ASP A 62 -20.86 -12.54 -3.68
CA ASP A 62 -22.05 -12.46 -2.83
C ASP A 62 -22.22 -13.77 -2.06
N ILE A 63 -21.74 -13.77 -0.81
CA ILE A 63 -21.78 -14.98 0.01
C ILE A 63 -23.15 -15.27 0.64
N HIS A 64 -24.15 -14.37 0.52
CA HIS A 64 -25.44 -14.54 1.20
C HIS A 64 -26.25 -15.74 0.70
N ALA A 65 -26.03 -16.18 -0.54
CA ALA A 65 -26.69 -17.35 -1.11
C ALA A 65 -26.08 -18.70 -0.64
N PHE A 66 -24.96 -18.68 0.07
CA PHE A 66 -24.24 -19.88 0.48
C PHE A 66 -24.50 -20.22 1.95
N THR A 67 -24.47 -21.51 2.26
CA THR A 67 -24.52 -21.97 3.66
C THR A 67 -23.18 -21.77 4.37
N ASP A 68 -23.21 -21.68 5.71
CA ASP A 68 -22.01 -21.60 6.54
C ASP A 68 -20.99 -22.72 6.25
N ALA A 69 -21.47 -23.92 5.92
CA ALA A 69 -20.62 -25.05 5.57
C ALA A 69 -19.88 -24.83 4.23
N GLN A 70 -20.58 -24.29 3.22
CA GLN A 70 -19.97 -23.96 1.92
C GLN A 70 -18.96 -22.83 2.04
N VAL A 71 -19.33 -21.75 2.74
CA VAL A 71 -18.40 -20.64 3.03
C VAL A 71 -17.20 -21.15 3.81
N GLY A 72 -17.43 -21.92 4.86
CA GLY A 72 -16.39 -22.52 5.70
C GLY A 72 -15.43 -23.44 4.94
N ALA A 73 -15.92 -24.17 3.94
CA ALA A 73 -15.10 -25.04 3.09
C ALA A 73 -14.16 -24.22 2.19
N ALA A 74 -14.65 -23.14 1.57
CA ALA A 74 -13.86 -22.31 0.67
C ALA A 74 -12.91 -21.36 1.42
N VAL A 75 -13.38 -20.70 2.47
CA VAL A 75 -12.65 -19.62 3.15
C VAL A 75 -11.40 -20.12 3.88
N ARG A 76 -11.36 -21.39 4.33
CA ARG A 76 -10.20 -21.94 5.03
C ARG A 76 -8.93 -21.88 4.18
N GLN A 77 -9.02 -22.23 2.90
CA GLN A 77 -7.89 -22.19 1.98
C GLN A 77 -7.49 -20.73 1.68
N ILE A 78 -8.47 -19.86 1.42
CA ILE A 78 -8.24 -18.42 1.18
C ILE A 78 -7.53 -17.79 2.38
N HIS A 79 -8.05 -18.03 3.60
CA HIS A 79 -7.47 -17.57 4.84
C HIS A 79 -6.03 -18.08 5.02
N GLN A 80 -5.79 -19.37 4.80
CA GLN A 80 -4.46 -19.97 4.95
C GLN A 80 -3.43 -19.32 4.02
N GLU A 81 -3.75 -19.17 2.73
CA GLU A 81 -2.83 -18.60 1.75
C GLU A 81 -2.60 -17.10 1.97
N CYS A 82 -3.66 -16.34 2.26
CA CYS A 82 -3.53 -14.91 2.60
C CYS A 82 -2.71 -14.70 3.89
N SER A 83 -2.96 -15.51 4.93
CA SER A 83 -2.21 -15.44 6.19
C SER A 83 -0.73 -15.76 6.00
N LYS A 84 -0.43 -16.79 5.21
CA LYS A 84 0.95 -17.17 4.88
C LYS A 84 1.67 -16.03 4.14
N ASN A 85 1.05 -15.48 3.10
CA ASN A 85 1.62 -14.36 2.36
C ASN A 85 1.85 -13.13 3.24
N LEU A 86 0.89 -12.80 4.09
CA LEU A 86 1.00 -11.64 4.99
C LEU A 86 2.16 -11.83 5.98
N GLU A 87 2.33 -13.04 6.51
CA GLU A 87 3.43 -13.39 7.40
C GLU A 87 4.79 -13.29 6.69
N GLU A 88 4.90 -13.80 5.46
CA GLU A 88 6.14 -13.78 4.67
C GLU A 88 6.54 -12.38 4.19
N LEU A 89 5.57 -11.55 3.79
CA LEU A 89 5.81 -10.26 3.14
C LEU A 89 5.87 -9.09 4.12
N VAL A 90 5.02 -9.10 5.15
CA VAL A 90 4.80 -7.95 6.04
C VAL A 90 5.00 -8.31 7.52
N THR A 91 4.76 -9.56 7.94
CA THR A 91 4.90 -10.00 9.35
C THR A 91 4.22 -9.02 10.32
N ILE A 92 2.92 -9.20 10.55
CA ILE A 92 2.14 -8.29 11.41
C ILE A 92 2.13 -8.83 12.84
N ARG A 93 2.36 -7.96 13.82
CA ARG A 93 2.36 -8.29 15.25
C ARG A 93 1.56 -7.25 16.04
N PRO A 94 1.01 -7.61 17.20
CA PRO A 94 0.27 -6.66 18.02
C PRO A 94 1.19 -5.58 18.58
N ILE A 95 0.67 -4.37 18.78
CA ILE A 95 1.41 -3.29 19.45
C ILE A 95 1.42 -3.54 20.96
N MET A 96 0.25 -3.88 21.53
CA MET A 96 0.10 -4.26 22.93
C MET A 96 0.22 -5.78 23.07
N LEU A 97 1.11 -6.26 23.94
CA LEU A 97 1.35 -7.70 24.11
C LEU A 97 0.29 -8.36 25.00
N GLU A 98 -0.30 -7.59 25.91
CA GLU A 98 -1.42 -8.02 26.73
C GLU A 98 -2.69 -8.15 25.89
N LYS A 99 -3.56 -9.08 26.26
CA LYS A 99 -4.79 -9.37 25.53
C LYS A 99 -5.79 -8.23 25.62
N GLU A 100 -6.71 -8.16 24.65
CA GLU A 100 -7.93 -7.36 24.78
C GLU A 100 -8.66 -7.73 26.08
N GLY A 101 -9.15 -6.72 26.79
CA GLY A 101 -9.72 -6.86 28.13
C GLY A 101 -8.70 -6.75 29.28
N ALA A 102 -7.39 -6.78 29.02
CA ALA A 102 -6.39 -6.60 30.07
C ALA A 102 -6.31 -5.14 30.53
N ARG A 103 -6.10 -4.94 31.84
CA ARG A 103 -5.85 -3.63 32.43
C ARG A 103 -4.39 -3.24 32.25
N VAL A 104 -4.13 -2.04 31.73
CA VAL A 104 -2.79 -1.53 31.47
C VAL A 104 -2.64 -0.08 31.93
N THR A 105 -1.38 0.32 32.11
CA THR A 105 -1.00 1.71 32.40
C THR A 105 -0.32 2.29 31.17
N VAL A 106 -0.88 3.38 30.63
CA VAL A 106 -0.29 4.14 29.53
C VAL A 106 0.57 5.26 30.12
N PRO A 107 1.89 5.24 29.94
CA PRO A 107 2.79 6.20 30.60
C PRO A 107 2.70 7.60 30.00
N LYS A 108 3.24 8.60 30.70
CA LYS A 108 3.44 9.95 30.14
C LYS A 108 4.44 9.87 28.98
N GLY A 109 4.15 10.60 27.90
CA GLY A 109 4.98 10.59 26.69
C GLY A 109 4.80 9.34 25.81
N TYR A 110 3.70 8.61 25.95
CA TYR A 110 3.40 7.49 25.06
C TYR A 110 3.30 7.94 23.59
N ASP A 111 3.61 7.03 22.66
CA ASP A 111 3.51 7.27 21.23
C ASP A 111 2.03 7.34 20.80
N THR A 112 1.58 8.54 20.45
CA THR A 112 0.19 8.81 20.03
C THR A 112 -0.15 8.24 18.66
N THR A 113 0.85 7.83 17.87
CA THR A 113 0.64 7.13 16.59
C THR A 113 0.41 5.63 16.81
N ALA A 114 0.91 5.08 17.92
CA ALA A 114 0.78 3.67 18.28
C ALA A 114 -0.39 3.38 19.23
N ILE A 115 -0.70 4.31 20.15
CA ILE A 115 -1.73 4.14 21.17
C ILE A 115 -2.76 5.26 21.07
N LYS A 116 -4.03 4.90 20.83
CA LYS A 116 -5.16 5.82 20.91
C LYS A 116 -5.87 5.64 22.24
N VAL A 117 -5.77 6.65 23.12
CA VAL A 117 -6.54 6.69 24.37
C VAL A 117 -7.93 7.26 24.09
N SER A 118 -8.98 6.63 24.62
CA SER A 118 -10.37 7.04 24.43
C SER A 118 -11.19 6.86 25.71
N GLY A 119 -12.38 7.50 25.78
CA GLY A 119 -13.24 7.50 26.97
C GLY A 119 -13.14 8.79 27.78
N GLN A 120 -13.38 8.72 29.09
CA GLN A 120 -13.29 9.85 30.01
C GLN A 120 -11.83 10.17 30.38
N VAL A 121 -11.08 10.70 29.42
CA VAL A 121 -9.69 11.11 29.63
C VAL A 121 -9.68 12.42 30.43
N LYS A 122 -9.27 12.35 31.70
CA LYS A 122 -9.10 13.50 32.59
C LYS A 122 -7.67 13.52 33.14
N GLY A 123 -7.11 14.71 33.27
CA GLY A 123 -5.75 14.90 33.77
C GLY A 123 -4.68 14.53 32.75
N GLU A 124 -3.43 14.46 33.21
CA GLU A 124 -2.29 14.02 32.41
C GLU A 124 -2.00 12.53 32.64
N PRO A 125 -1.32 11.84 31.70
CA PRO A 125 -0.88 10.48 31.95
C PRO A 125 0.09 10.43 33.16
N PRO A 126 0.21 9.27 33.84
CA PRO A 126 -0.18 7.96 33.33
C PRO A 126 -1.69 7.72 33.37
N TYR A 127 -2.23 7.15 32.29
CA TYR A 127 -3.62 6.71 32.25
C TYR A 127 -3.72 5.24 32.62
N ILE A 128 -4.77 4.87 33.34
CA ILE A 128 -5.11 3.46 33.59
C ILE A 128 -6.35 3.14 32.78
N GLY A 129 -6.25 2.13 31.92
CA GLY A 129 -7.33 1.72 31.04
C GLY A 129 -7.33 0.23 30.76
N THR A 130 -8.26 -0.18 29.92
CA THR A 130 -8.39 -1.56 29.44
C THR A 130 -8.11 -1.59 27.94
N ILE A 131 -7.34 -2.57 27.48
CA ILE A 131 -7.08 -2.74 26.05
C ILE A 131 -8.40 -3.12 25.36
N VAL A 132 -8.87 -2.26 24.47
CA VAL A 132 -10.04 -2.55 23.62
C VAL A 132 -9.60 -3.27 22.34
N HIS A 133 -8.47 -2.87 21.77
CA HIS A 133 -7.85 -3.52 20.61
C HIS A 133 -6.34 -3.41 20.73
N GLN A 134 -5.60 -4.49 20.47
CA GLN A 134 -4.14 -4.53 20.68
C GLN A 134 -3.34 -3.68 19.70
N GLY A 135 -3.98 -3.25 18.60
CA GLY A 135 -3.32 -2.58 17.48
C GLY A 135 -2.45 -3.55 16.68
N TRP A 136 -1.99 -3.12 15.51
CA TRP A 136 -1.17 -3.94 14.63
C TRP A 136 0.02 -3.12 14.12
N LYS A 137 1.21 -3.74 14.13
CA LYS A 137 2.43 -3.15 13.61
C LYS A 137 3.11 -4.12 12.65
N ALA A 138 3.40 -3.62 11.45
CA ALA A 138 4.26 -4.32 10.51
C ALA A 138 5.69 -4.40 11.06
N HIS A 139 6.17 -5.61 11.30
CA HIS A 139 7.55 -5.87 11.73
C HIS A 139 8.48 -6.09 10.54
N LYS A 140 7.95 -6.60 9.42
CA LYS A 140 8.67 -6.78 8.16
C LYS A 140 8.00 -5.96 7.06
N ARG A 141 8.77 -5.54 6.06
CA ARG A 141 8.26 -4.80 4.90
C ARG A 141 9.02 -5.26 3.65
N SER A 142 8.93 -6.55 3.35
CA SER A 142 9.67 -7.19 2.25
C SER A 142 8.74 -7.49 1.08
N LEU A 143 8.37 -6.46 0.35
CA LEU A 143 7.71 -6.63 -0.95
C LEU A 143 8.78 -6.84 -2.03
N PRO A 144 8.76 -7.95 -2.81
CA PRO A 144 9.80 -8.26 -3.78
C PRO A 144 10.03 -7.12 -4.77
N MET A 145 11.26 -6.58 -4.84
CA MET A 145 11.58 -5.38 -5.64
C MET A 145 11.25 -5.52 -7.14
N LYS A 146 11.28 -6.73 -7.71
CA LYS A 146 10.91 -6.97 -9.12
C LYS A 146 9.46 -6.57 -9.43
N MET A 147 8.55 -6.66 -8.46
CA MET A 147 7.18 -6.15 -8.61
C MET A 147 7.09 -4.61 -8.55
N ALA A 148 8.13 -3.91 -8.08
CA ALA A 148 8.12 -2.44 -8.01
C ALA A 148 8.09 -1.81 -9.40
N GLU A 149 8.72 -2.46 -10.37
CA GLU A 149 8.69 -2.08 -11.79
C GLU A 149 7.41 -2.54 -12.50
N GLN A 150 6.60 -3.38 -11.85
CA GLN A 150 5.38 -3.99 -12.40
C GLN A 150 4.10 -3.51 -11.70
N ALA A 151 4.20 -2.58 -10.74
CA ALA A 151 3.04 -2.02 -10.07
C ALA A 151 2.15 -1.34 -11.13
N SER A 152 0.94 -1.85 -11.29
CA SER A 152 -0.01 -1.49 -12.34
C SER A 152 -1.38 -1.26 -11.71
N GLU A 153 -2.23 -0.48 -12.39
CA GLU A 153 -3.66 -0.38 -12.08
C GLU A 153 -4.39 -1.73 -12.28
N ILE A 154 -3.83 -2.62 -13.10
CA ILE A 154 -4.33 -3.98 -13.32
C ILE A 154 -3.78 -4.90 -12.21
N ILE A 155 -4.63 -5.23 -11.24
CA ILE A 155 -4.26 -6.08 -10.09
C ILE A 155 -4.15 -7.57 -10.49
N CYS A 156 -5.08 -8.04 -11.32
CA CYS A 156 -5.14 -9.40 -11.84
C CYS A 156 -5.69 -9.32 -13.28
N PRO A 157 -5.02 -9.90 -14.29
CA PRO A 157 -5.51 -9.87 -15.66
C PRO A 157 -6.77 -10.75 -15.81
N ALA A 158 -7.63 -10.39 -16.76
CA ALA A 158 -8.70 -11.28 -17.19
C ALA A 158 -8.11 -12.48 -17.94
N GLU A 159 -8.56 -13.68 -17.62
CA GLU A 159 -8.17 -14.91 -18.30
C GLU A 159 -9.28 -15.33 -19.29
N ILE A 160 -8.91 -15.54 -20.55
CA ILE A 160 -9.83 -15.93 -21.62
C ILE A 160 -9.35 -17.24 -22.23
N GLU A 161 -10.16 -18.29 -22.13
CA GLU A 161 -9.95 -19.55 -22.85
C GLU A 161 -10.54 -19.43 -24.27
N VAL A 162 -9.69 -19.59 -25.30
CA VAL A 162 -10.14 -19.63 -26.70
C VAL A 162 -10.43 -21.08 -27.07
N LYS A 163 -11.69 -21.38 -27.42
CA LYS A 163 -12.10 -22.68 -27.96
C LYS A 163 -12.15 -22.56 -29.49
N GLY A 164 -11.35 -23.39 -30.16
CA GLY A 164 -11.38 -23.57 -31.62
C GLY A 164 -12.43 -24.57 -32.05
#